data_AF-A0A662R3S8-F1
#
_entry.id   AF-A0A662R3S8-F1
#
_cell.length_a   1.000
_cell.length_b   1.000
_cell.length_c   1.000
_cell.angle_alpha   90.00
_cell.angle_beta   90.00
_cell.angle_gamma   90.00
#
_symmetry.space_group_name_H-M   'P 1'
#
loop_
_entity.id
_entity.type
_entity.pdbx_description
1 polymer ?
#
loop_
_entity_poly.entity_id
_entity_poly.type
_entity_poly.pdbx_seq_one_letter_code
_entity_poly.pdbx_strand_id
1 'polypeptide(L)'
;MWQEISRFGKKLVDAGLVGSYFGNISIRAGSKIMITRHNVPLDKITENGVVEVELESSSKIDSTASSETIVHRKIYQMTPALAIIHAHAPFAVIQSLVESADHIIPVDIAGQQVLHEIPVVHGGIGSPELAVNAGTALKDHRGIIIHGHGSFAVGETLEEAFAITTQIEYSCNIRYYVGLAGK
;
A
#
# COMPACT_ATOMS: atom_id res chain seq x y z
N MET A 1 12.51 -8.28 12.22
CA MET A 1 11.81 -7.25 11.42
C MET A 1 11.98 -7.50 9.92
N TRP A 2 13.21 -7.55 9.39
CA TRP A 2 13.43 -7.77 7.95
C TRP A 2 12.87 -9.12 7.44
N GLN A 3 12.93 -10.18 8.25
CA GLN A 3 12.36 -11.49 7.90
C GLN A 3 10.83 -11.42 7.74
N GLU A 4 10.18 -10.55 8.50
CA GLU A 4 8.73 -10.36 8.40
C GLU A 4 8.37 -9.61 7.12
N ILE A 5 9.11 -8.55 6.80
CA ILE A 5 9.02 -7.85 5.51
C ILE A 5 9.24 -8.85 4.35
N SER A 6 10.25 -9.71 4.44
CA SER A 6 10.52 -10.76 3.45
C SER A 6 9.38 -11.77 3.32
N ARG A 7 8.82 -12.23 4.44
CA ARG A 7 7.64 -13.12 4.47
C ARG A 7 6.46 -12.51 3.73
N PHE A 8 6.13 -11.24 3.98
CA PHE A 8 5.00 -10.58 3.33
C PHE A 8 5.28 -10.17 1.90
N GLY A 9 6.51 -9.81 1.55
CA GLY A 9 6.91 -9.60 0.17
C GLY A 9 6.66 -10.84 -0.67
N LYS A 10 7.05 -12.02 -0.16
CA LYS A 10 6.72 -13.30 -0.81
C LYS A 10 5.21 -13.55 -0.87
N LYS A 11 4.45 -13.33 0.22
CA LYS A 11 2.98 -13.50 0.20
C LYS A 11 2.28 -12.60 -0.83
N LEU A 12 2.71 -11.36 -0.99
CA LEU A 12 2.14 -10.42 -1.98
C LEU A 12 2.36 -10.91 -3.40
N VAL A 13 3.57 -11.39 -3.71
CA VAL A 13 3.91 -11.93 -5.04
C VAL A 13 3.17 -13.23 -5.29
N ASP A 14 3.16 -14.16 -4.33
CA ASP A 14 2.46 -15.45 -4.45
C ASP A 14 0.93 -15.25 -4.61
N ALA A 15 0.37 -14.18 -4.04
CA ALA A 15 -1.04 -13.81 -4.19
C ALA A 15 -1.35 -12.99 -5.47
N GLY A 16 -0.35 -12.65 -6.28
CA GLY A 16 -0.54 -11.86 -7.50
C GLY A 16 -0.88 -10.39 -7.27
N LEU A 17 -0.69 -9.88 -6.04
CA LEU A 17 -0.99 -8.49 -5.67
C LEU A 17 0.08 -7.50 -6.13
N VAL A 18 1.24 -8.02 -6.53
CA VAL A 18 2.37 -7.24 -6.99
C VAL A 18 3.25 -8.09 -7.89
N GLY A 19 3.81 -7.50 -8.95
CA GLY A 19 4.89 -8.15 -9.70
C GLY A 19 6.20 -7.98 -8.95
N SER A 20 6.94 -9.05 -8.65
CA SER A 20 8.22 -9.11 -7.93
C SER A 20 8.93 -7.77 -7.57
N TYR A 21 9.33 -6.95 -8.54
CA TYR A 21 10.09 -5.69 -8.33
C TYR A 21 9.26 -4.44 -8.02
N PHE A 22 7.96 -4.58 -8.02
CA PHE A 22 7.01 -3.52 -7.76
C PHE A 22 6.58 -3.51 -6.29
N GLY A 23 5.91 -2.42 -5.86
CA GLY A 23 5.47 -2.26 -4.47
C GLY A 23 6.62 -2.04 -3.50
N ASN A 24 6.25 -1.81 -2.24
CA ASN A 24 7.19 -1.62 -1.15
C ASN A 24 6.50 -1.84 0.20
N ILE A 25 7.29 -2.20 1.22
CA ILE A 25 6.78 -2.59 2.53
C ILE A 25 7.60 -1.90 3.60
N SER A 26 6.95 -1.42 4.66
CA SER A 26 7.65 -0.87 5.82
C SER A 26 7.03 -1.23 7.16
N ILE A 27 7.87 -1.16 8.20
CA ILE A 27 7.48 -1.26 9.60
C ILE A 27 8.07 -0.06 10.36
N ARG A 28 7.27 0.59 11.21
CA ARG A 28 7.71 1.64 12.13
C ARG A 28 8.37 1.03 13.36
N ALA A 29 9.53 1.55 13.72
CA ALA A 29 10.26 1.18 14.94
C ALA A 29 10.67 2.46 15.69
N GLY A 30 9.78 2.93 16.57
CA GLY A 30 9.99 4.17 17.32
C GLY A 30 10.10 5.38 16.40
N SER A 31 11.27 6.03 16.39
CA SER A 31 11.60 7.19 15.55
C SER A 31 12.12 6.82 14.16
N LYS A 32 12.16 5.53 13.82
CA LYS A 32 12.66 5.03 12.53
C LYS A 32 11.60 4.24 11.77
N ILE A 33 11.87 4.06 10.48
CA ILE A 33 11.10 3.20 9.57
C ILE A 33 12.07 2.20 8.95
N MET A 34 11.81 0.91 9.08
CA MET A 34 12.47 -0.12 8.28
C MET A 34 11.66 -0.34 7.01
N ILE A 35 12.25 -0.07 5.85
CA ILE A 35 11.57 -0.12 4.54
C ILE A 35 12.41 -0.91 3.52
N THR A 36 11.75 -1.53 2.55
CA THR A 36 12.41 -2.16 1.40
C THR A 36 13.26 -1.14 0.62
N ARG A 37 14.45 -1.56 0.16
CA ARG A 37 15.28 -0.78 -0.77
C ARG A 37 14.62 -0.74 -2.16
N HIS A 38 14.95 0.28 -2.95
CA HIS A 38 14.55 0.31 -4.35
C HIS A 38 15.18 -0.87 -5.13
N ASN A 39 14.50 -1.34 -6.19
CA ASN A 39 14.96 -2.43 -7.06
C ASN A 39 15.22 -3.77 -6.36
N VAL A 40 14.59 -4.03 -5.21
CA VAL A 40 14.63 -5.34 -4.55
C VAL A 40 13.38 -6.15 -4.93
N PRO A 41 13.53 -7.41 -5.39
CA PRO A 41 12.41 -8.30 -5.62
C PRO A 41 11.74 -8.68 -4.28
N LEU A 42 10.45 -8.38 -4.13
CA LEU A 42 9.70 -8.62 -2.89
C LEU A 42 9.63 -10.11 -2.50
N ASP A 43 9.69 -11.02 -3.47
CA ASP A 43 9.70 -12.47 -3.24
C ASP A 43 11.08 -13.03 -2.82
N LYS A 44 12.14 -12.20 -2.84
CA LYS A 44 13.52 -12.61 -2.52
C LYS A 44 14.25 -11.58 -1.65
N ILE A 45 13.53 -10.89 -0.77
CA ILE A 45 14.12 -9.93 0.17
C ILE A 45 15.08 -10.67 1.11
N THR A 46 16.32 -10.19 1.14
CA THR A 46 17.35 -10.56 2.12
C THR A 46 17.51 -9.46 3.17
N GLU A 47 18.36 -9.66 4.16
CA GLU A 47 18.72 -8.63 5.13
C GLU A 47 19.21 -7.33 4.46
N ASN A 48 20.01 -7.45 3.39
CA ASN A 48 20.48 -6.31 2.59
C ASN A 48 19.39 -5.74 1.66
N GLY A 49 18.19 -6.32 1.65
CA GLY A 49 17.04 -5.83 0.90
C GLY A 49 16.23 -4.75 1.62
N VAL A 50 16.52 -4.47 2.88
CA VAL A 50 15.81 -3.45 3.68
C VAL A 50 16.77 -2.44 4.32
N VAL A 51 16.27 -1.24 4.58
CA VAL A 51 17.04 -0.14 5.16
C VAL A 51 16.23 0.58 6.22
N GLU A 52 16.91 1.06 7.26
CA GLU A 52 16.30 1.97 8.23
C GLU A 52 16.49 3.43 7.79
N VAL A 53 15.41 4.19 7.83
CA VAL A 53 15.38 5.65 7.61
C VAL A 53 14.76 6.34 8.81
N GLU A 54 15.06 7.62 9.00
CA GLU A 54 14.44 8.42 10.07
C GLU A 54 12.98 8.76 9.72
N LEU A 55 12.10 8.73 10.73
CA LEU A 55 10.68 9.07 10.59
C LEU A 55 10.48 10.57 10.39
N GLU A 56 11.23 11.42 11.09
CA GLU A 56 10.98 12.87 11.08
C GLU A 56 11.85 13.65 10.10
N SER A 57 12.87 13.02 9.52
CA SER A 57 13.81 13.69 8.63
C SER A 57 14.25 12.77 7.49
N SER A 58 14.63 13.38 6.37
CA SER A 58 15.34 12.68 5.31
C SER A 58 16.85 12.74 5.55
N SER A 59 17.56 11.74 5.07
CA SER A 59 19.02 11.69 5.13
C SER A 59 19.61 11.12 3.85
N LYS A 60 20.94 11.03 3.76
CA LYS A 60 21.59 10.40 2.59
C LYS A 60 21.19 8.94 2.40
N ILE A 61 20.82 8.22 3.47
CA ILE A 61 20.47 6.81 3.38
C ILE A 61 19.16 6.57 2.61
N ASP A 62 18.26 7.56 2.60
CA ASP A 62 16.98 7.54 1.87
C ASP A 62 17.19 7.29 0.37
N SER A 63 18.34 7.68 -0.19
CA SER A 63 18.68 7.41 -1.58
C SER A 63 18.76 5.91 -1.91
N THR A 64 18.95 5.05 -0.90
CA THR A 64 18.96 3.58 -1.04
C THR A 64 17.62 2.93 -0.73
N ALA A 65 16.69 3.67 -0.13
CA ALA A 65 15.35 3.19 0.23
C ALA A 65 14.43 3.17 -0.99
N SER A 66 13.19 2.71 -0.79
CA SER A 66 12.12 2.85 -1.79
C SER A 66 11.96 4.31 -2.25
N SER A 67 11.67 4.52 -3.53
CA SER A 67 11.31 5.82 -4.08
C SER A 67 10.08 6.44 -3.40
N GLU A 68 9.26 5.64 -2.73
CA GLU A 68 8.04 6.08 -2.04
C GLU A 68 8.21 6.24 -0.53
N THR A 69 9.45 6.26 -0.04
CA THR A 69 9.75 6.51 1.38
C THR A 69 9.08 7.77 1.91
N ILE A 70 8.96 8.84 1.10
CA ILE A 70 8.25 10.07 1.48
C ILE A 70 6.76 9.84 1.77
N VAL A 71 6.11 8.93 1.03
CA VAL A 71 4.69 8.58 1.21
C VAL A 71 4.53 7.80 2.50
N HIS A 72 5.34 6.75 2.71
CA HIS A 72 5.37 5.98 3.96
C HIS A 72 5.59 6.87 5.19
N ARG A 73 6.59 7.76 5.12
CA ARG A 73 6.91 8.70 6.18
C ARG A 73 5.71 9.59 6.52
N LYS A 74 5.06 10.16 5.51
CA LYS A 74 3.91 11.04 5.72
C LYS A 74 2.71 10.28 6.31
N ILE A 75 2.45 9.05 5.87
CA ILE A 75 1.40 8.20 6.44
C ILE A 75 1.68 7.94 7.94
N TYR A 76 2.91 7.55 8.31
CA TYR A 76 3.26 7.33 9.72
C TYR A 76 3.22 8.60 10.58
N GLN A 77 3.50 9.77 10.00
CA GLN A 77 3.38 11.06 10.69
C GLN A 77 1.92 11.44 10.95
N MET A 78 0.99 11.00 10.09
CA MET A 78 -0.42 11.43 10.12
C MET A 78 -1.35 10.39 10.76
N THR A 79 -0.88 9.18 10.99
CA THR A 79 -1.69 8.04 11.44
C THR A 79 -0.98 7.27 12.56
N PRO A 80 -1.70 6.51 13.39
CA PRO A 80 -1.10 5.62 14.38
C PRO A 80 -0.52 4.32 13.78
N ALA A 81 -0.45 4.19 12.44
CA ALA A 81 0.00 2.98 11.78
C ALA A 81 1.39 2.52 12.24
N LEU A 82 1.58 1.21 12.27
CA LEU A 82 2.88 0.58 12.57
C LEU A 82 3.43 -0.22 11.39
N ALA A 83 2.58 -0.61 10.44
CA ALA A 83 2.94 -1.33 9.24
C ALA A 83 2.23 -0.73 8.02
N ILE A 84 2.95 -0.69 6.89
CA ILE A 84 2.42 -0.20 5.61
C ILE A 84 2.81 -1.19 4.51
N ILE A 85 1.84 -1.52 3.66
CA ILE A 85 2.05 -2.24 2.41
C ILE A 85 1.59 -1.36 1.25
N HIS A 86 2.50 -1.15 0.30
CA HIS A 86 2.18 -0.66 -1.03
C HIS A 86 2.22 -1.81 -2.04
N ALA A 87 1.15 -1.95 -2.81
CA ALA A 87 0.98 -3.01 -3.81
C ALA A 87 0.41 -2.45 -5.11
N HIS A 88 0.54 -3.21 -6.21
CA HIS A 88 -0.02 -2.87 -7.52
C HIS A 88 -1.08 -3.90 -7.90
N ALA A 89 -2.09 -4.04 -7.03
CA ALA A 89 -3.10 -5.07 -7.17
C ALA A 89 -3.95 -4.81 -8.44
N PRO A 90 -4.02 -5.76 -9.40
CA PRO A 90 -4.55 -5.48 -10.74
C PRO A 90 -5.96 -4.90 -10.77
N PHE A 91 -6.91 -5.48 -10.03
CA PHE A 91 -8.29 -5.01 -10.05
C PHE A 91 -8.48 -3.70 -9.32
N ALA A 92 -7.70 -3.43 -8.27
CA ALA A 92 -7.65 -2.11 -7.64
C ALA A 92 -7.21 -1.03 -8.64
N VAL A 93 -6.14 -1.30 -9.40
CA VAL A 93 -5.66 -0.38 -10.45
C VAL A 93 -6.70 -0.23 -11.56
N ILE A 94 -7.27 -1.33 -12.06
CA ILE A 94 -8.32 -1.30 -13.10
C ILE A 94 -9.52 -0.48 -12.65
N GLN A 95 -10.05 -0.73 -11.44
CA GLN A 95 -11.20 0.00 -10.91
C GLN A 95 -10.92 1.50 -10.84
N SER A 96 -9.73 1.90 -10.38
CA SER A 96 -9.37 3.32 -10.32
C SER A 96 -9.30 4.01 -11.68
N LEU A 97 -9.09 3.26 -12.76
CA LEU A 97 -9.01 3.79 -14.13
C LEU A 97 -10.37 3.85 -14.84
N VAL A 98 -11.34 3.04 -14.40
CA VAL A 98 -12.68 2.96 -15.03
C VAL A 98 -13.74 3.70 -14.23
N GLU A 99 -13.58 3.78 -12.92
CA GLU A 99 -14.49 4.52 -12.04
C GLU A 99 -14.21 6.02 -12.15
N SER A 100 -15.28 6.80 -12.23
CA SER A 100 -15.18 8.27 -12.36
C SER A 100 -15.13 8.98 -11.01
N ALA A 101 -15.59 8.29 -9.96
CA ALA A 101 -15.58 8.78 -8.61
C ALA A 101 -14.20 8.61 -7.96
N ASP A 102 -13.80 9.55 -7.10
CA ASP A 102 -12.59 9.48 -6.28
C ASP A 102 -12.74 8.51 -5.08
N HIS A 103 -13.61 7.50 -5.21
CA HIS A 103 -13.79 6.45 -4.22
C HIS A 103 -14.44 5.22 -4.86
N ILE A 104 -14.21 4.05 -4.26
CA ILE A 104 -14.81 2.78 -4.64
C ILE A 104 -15.61 2.24 -3.46
N ILE A 105 -16.90 1.96 -3.71
CA ILE A 105 -17.76 1.27 -2.73
C ILE A 105 -17.74 -0.24 -3.01
N PRO A 106 -17.27 -1.07 -2.05
CA PRO A 106 -17.35 -2.52 -2.16
C PRO A 106 -18.80 -3.00 -2.32
N VAL A 107 -18.99 -3.99 -3.18
CA VAL A 107 -20.30 -4.63 -3.40
C VAL A 107 -20.40 -5.99 -2.71
N ASP A 108 -19.27 -6.54 -2.25
CA ASP A 108 -19.22 -7.75 -1.45
C ASP A 108 -19.38 -7.41 0.05
N ILE A 109 -20.04 -8.31 0.79
CA ILE A 109 -20.34 -8.11 2.21
C ILE A 109 -19.07 -7.91 3.05
N ALA A 110 -18.00 -8.65 2.75
CA ALA A 110 -16.76 -8.55 3.51
C ALA A 110 -16.12 -7.16 3.34
N GLY A 111 -16.03 -6.65 2.12
CA GLY A 111 -15.54 -5.30 1.82
C GLY A 111 -16.41 -4.22 2.46
N GLN A 112 -17.73 -4.36 2.44
CA GLN A 112 -18.64 -3.40 3.08
C GLN A 112 -18.46 -3.32 4.59
N GLN A 113 -18.11 -4.44 5.24
CA GLN A 113 -17.88 -4.49 6.69
C GLN A 113 -16.47 -4.03 7.07
N VAL A 114 -15.46 -4.33 6.26
CA VAL A 114 -14.04 -4.11 6.59
C VAL A 114 -13.53 -2.76 6.08
N LEU A 115 -13.93 -2.38 4.88
CA LEU A 115 -13.44 -1.18 4.18
C LEU A 115 -14.46 -0.06 4.22
N HIS A 116 -15.76 -0.37 4.11
CA HIS A 116 -16.89 0.55 3.92
C HIS A 116 -16.81 1.33 2.60
N GLU A 117 -15.73 2.06 2.40
CA GLU A 117 -15.37 2.85 1.23
C GLU A 117 -13.85 2.77 1.03
N ILE A 118 -13.40 2.79 -0.22
CA ILE A 118 -11.98 2.80 -0.58
C ILE A 118 -11.69 4.11 -1.32
N PRO A 119 -11.06 5.10 -0.67
CA PRO A 119 -10.70 6.35 -1.33
C PRO A 119 -9.75 6.10 -2.51
N VAL A 120 -9.98 6.83 -3.59
CA VAL A 120 -9.05 6.91 -4.73
C VAL A 120 -8.36 8.27 -4.67
N VAL A 121 -7.04 8.26 -4.51
CA VAL A 121 -6.22 9.47 -4.42
C VAL A 121 -5.35 9.65 -5.65
N HIS A 122 -4.90 10.89 -5.87
CA HIS A 122 -4.04 11.26 -6.99
C HIS A 122 -2.66 11.73 -6.50
N GLY A 123 -1.68 11.69 -7.40
CA GLY A 123 -0.33 12.19 -7.17
C GLY A 123 0.74 11.34 -7.85
N GLY A 124 1.88 11.94 -8.16
CA GLY A 124 3.01 11.23 -8.79
C GLY A 124 3.71 10.27 -7.83
N ILE A 125 4.34 9.21 -8.37
CA ILE A 125 5.12 8.23 -7.61
C ILE A 125 6.17 8.94 -6.76
N GLY A 126 6.17 8.70 -5.45
CA GLY A 126 7.12 9.33 -4.53
C GLY A 126 7.00 10.86 -4.45
N SER A 127 5.87 11.45 -4.85
CA SER A 127 5.68 12.90 -4.80
C SER A 127 5.21 13.39 -3.43
N PRO A 128 5.51 14.65 -3.05
CA PRO A 128 4.94 15.27 -1.85
C PRO A 128 3.41 15.36 -1.88
N GLU A 129 2.81 15.56 -3.06
CA GLU A 129 1.36 15.57 -3.26
C GLU A 129 0.75 14.22 -2.89
N LEU A 130 1.27 13.13 -3.46
CA LEU A 130 0.81 11.78 -3.13
C LEU A 130 0.97 11.49 -1.64
N ALA A 131 2.09 11.91 -1.04
CA ALA A 131 2.33 11.73 0.38
C ALA A 131 1.24 12.39 1.25
N VAL A 132 0.87 13.64 0.94
CA VAL A 132 -0.16 14.38 1.67
C VAL A 132 -1.55 13.77 1.44
N ASN A 133 -1.89 13.44 0.20
CA ASN A 133 -3.19 12.88 -0.16
C ASN A 133 -3.38 11.50 0.51
N ALA A 134 -2.38 10.63 0.40
CA ALA A 134 -2.40 9.31 1.03
C ALA A 134 -2.48 9.41 2.56
N GLY A 135 -1.63 10.23 3.18
CA GLY A 135 -1.63 10.41 4.63
C GLY A 135 -2.93 11.04 5.16
N THR A 136 -3.60 11.88 4.37
CA THR A 136 -4.89 12.47 4.75
C THR A 136 -6.01 11.44 4.69
N ALA A 137 -6.11 10.70 3.58
CA ALA A 137 -7.15 9.68 3.42
C ALA A 137 -7.03 8.54 4.45
N LEU A 138 -5.79 8.10 4.75
CA LEU A 138 -5.52 7.01 5.69
C LEU A 138 -5.71 7.39 7.18
N LYS A 139 -6.11 8.63 7.50
CA LYS A 139 -6.55 8.98 8.86
C LYS A 139 -7.84 8.26 9.24
N ASP A 140 -8.75 8.18 8.28
CA ASP A 140 -10.11 7.67 8.49
C ASP A 140 -10.35 6.33 7.78
N HIS A 141 -9.36 5.84 7.01
CA HIS A 141 -9.44 4.62 6.21
C HIS A 141 -8.25 3.70 6.46
N ARG A 142 -8.48 2.40 6.33
CA ARG A 142 -7.42 1.38 6.51
C ARG A 142 -6.60 1.14 5.24
N GLY A 143 -7.11 1.54 4.09
CA GLY A 143 -6.42 1.45 2.82
C GLY A 143 -7.04 2.35 1.76
N ILE A 144 -6.26 2.65 0.75
CA ILE A 144 -6.57 3.56 -0.35
C ILE A 144 -6.08 2.98 -1.66
N ILE A 145 -6.62 3.49 -2.75
CA ILE A 145 -6.13 3.26 -4.10
C ILE A 145 -5.53 4.56 -4.65
N ILE A 146 -4.44 4.46 -5.38
CA ILE A 146 -3.85 5.57 -6.12
C ILE A 146 -4.23 5.39 -7.57
N HIS A 147 -4.88 6.40 -8.13
CA HIS A 147 -5.42 6.37 -9.49
C HIS A 147 -4.36 5.92 -10.51
N GLY A 148 -4.58 4.76 -11.13
CA GLY A 148 -3.70 4.18 -12.15
C GLY A 148 -2.35 3.66 -11.67
N HIS A 149 -2.10 3.59 -10.36
CA HIS A 149 -0.79 3.24 -9.82
C HIS A 149 -0.83 1.99 -8.93
N GLY A 150 -1.65 1.97 -7.89
CA GLY A 150 -1.63 0.87 -6.92
C GLY A 150 -2.47 1.17 -5.70
N SER A 151 -2.14 0.55 -4.57
CA SER A 151 -2.85 0.71 -3.30
C SER A 151 -1.87 0.88 -2.14
N PHE A 152 -2.26 1.65 -1.12
CA PHE A 152 -1.60 1.65 0.18
C PHE A 152 -2.55 1.10 1.23
N ALA A 153 -2.06 0.25 2.11
CA ALA A 153 -2.79 -0.27 3.26
C ALA A 153 -1.96 -0.12 4.54
N VAL A 154 -2.64 0.18 5.66
CA VAL A 154 -2.03 0.39 6.97
C VAL A 154 -2.56 -0.61 8.00
N GLY A 155 -1.74 -0.90 9.02
CA GLY A 155 -2.15 -1.73 10.14
C GLY A 155 -1.20 -1.60 11.34
N GLU A 156 -1.56 -2.24 12.44
CA GLU A 156 -0.68 -2.44 13.59
C GLU A 156 0.39 -3.50 13.30
N THR A 157 0.09 -4.41 12.36
CA THR A 157 0.98 -5.46 11.89
C THR A 157 0.96 -5.55 10.37
N LEU A 158 1.98 -6.18 9.78
CA LEU A 158 1.97 -6.47 8.35
C LEU A 158 0.86 -7.47 7.96
N GLU A 159 0.40 -8.31 8.91
CA GLU A 159 -0.72 -9.23 8.66
C GLU A 159 -2.03 -8.45 8.43
N GLU A 160 -2.27 -7.41 9.22
CA GLU A 160 -3.41 -6.51 9.02
C GLU A 160 -3.32 -5.71 7.73
N ALA A 161 -2.16 -5.09 7.47
CA ALA A 161 -1.95 -4.35 6.23
C ALA A 161 -2.14 -5.26 5.01
N PHE A 162 -1.64 -6.50 5.08
CA PHE A 162 -1.82 -7.51 4.02
C PHE A 162 -3.29 -7.91 3.85
N ALA A 163 -4.01 -8.14 4.94
CA ALA A 163 -5.44 -8.46 4.90
C ALA A 163 -6.23 -7.34 4.21
N ILE A 164 -5.93 -6.07 4.52
CA ILE A 164 -6.54 -4.92 3.86
C ILE A 164 -6.18 -4.87 2.37
N THR A 165 -4.91 -5.05 2.00
CA THR A 165 -4.50 -5.13 0.59
C THR A 165 -5.26 -6.22 -0.16
N THR A 166 -5.38 -7.43 0.42
CA THR A 166 -6.13 -8.53 -0.20
C THR A 166 -7.61 -8.22 -0.34
N GLN A 167 -8.22 -7.58 0.66
CA GLN A 167 -9.64 -7.25 0.65
C GLN A 167 -9.94 -6.15 -0.37
N ILE A 168 -9.07 -5.13 -0.50
CA ILE A 168 -9.20 -4.09 -1.54
C ILE A 168 -9.23 -4.75 -2.92
N GLU A 169 -8.26 -5.63 -3.21
CA GLU A 169 -8.18 -6.31 -4.50
C GLU A 169 -9.40 -7.19 -4.75
N TYR A 170 -9.81 -7.99 -3.76
CA TYR A 170 -10.98 -8.86 -3.88
C TYR A 170 -12.27 -8.06 -4.14
N SER A 171 -12.50 -7.00 -3.37
CA SER A 171 -13.67 -6.14 -3.54
C SER A 171 -13.69 -5.46 -4.92
N CYS A 172 -12.53 -5.01 -5.40
CA CYS A 172 -12.39 -4.41 -6.73
C CYS A 172 -12.64 -5.44 -7.85
N ASN A 173 -12.15 -6.67 -7.67
CA ASN A 173 -12.36 -7.80 -8.58
C ASN A 173 -13.84 -8.15 -8.71
N ILE A 174 -14.53 -8.33 -7.58
CA ILE A 174 -15.97 -8.63 -7.57
C ILE A 174 -16.74 -7.48 -8.21
N ARG A 175 -16.47 -6.23 -7.82
CA ARG A 175 -17.13 -5.04 -8.41
C ARG A 175 -16.95 -5.01 -9.93
N TYR A 176 -15.76 -5.33 -10.43
CA TYR A 176 -15.46 -5.33 -11.86
C TYR A 176 -16.32 -6.35 -12.61
N TYR A 177 -16.37 -7.59 -12.12
CA TYR A 177 -17.16 -8.64 -12.75
C TYR A 177 -18.67 -8.43 -12.59
N VAL A 178 -19.14 -7.83 -11.50
CA VAL A 178 -20.54 -7.43 -11.34
C VAL A 178 -20.92 -6.38 -12.39
N GLY A 179 -20.09 -5.35 -12.59
CA GLY A 179 -20.31 -4.34 -13.62
C GLY A 179 -20.31 -4.93 -15.04
N LEU A 180 -19.41 -5.87 -15.33
CA LEU A 180 -19.41 -6.59 -16.62
C LEU A 180 -20.64 -7.47 -16.83
N ALA A 181 -21.26 -7.98 -15.77
CA ALA A 181 -22.50 -8.75 -15.86
C ALA A 181 -23.73 -7.88 -16.21
N GLY A 182 -23.54 -6.55 -16.35
CA GLY A 182 -24.59 -5.62 -16.75
C GLY A 182 -25.62 -5.35 -15.65
N LYS A 183 -25.22 -5.50 -14.39
CA LYS A 183 -26.02 -5.11 -13.22
C LYS A 183 -25.53 -3.79 -12.63
#